data_AF-A0A9D5TRD5-F1
#
_entry.id   AF-A0A9D5TRD5-F1
#
_cell.length_a   1.000
_cell.length_b   1.000
_cell.length_c   1.000
_cell.angle_alpha   90.00
_cell.angle_beta   90.00
_cell.angle_gamma   90.00
#
_symmetry.space_group_name_H-M   'P 1'
#
loop_
_entity.id
_entity.type
_entity.pdbx_description
1 polymer ?
#
loop_
_entity_poly.entity_id
_entity_poly.type
_entity_poly.pdbx_seq_one_letter_code
_entity_poly.pdbx_strand_id
1 'polypeptide(L)'
;MKIQFLGDVVSLGNGLNEILKDLHIEVGESEQTILIKPADKGFSVSVNGDKAELSYHLPADFYRGLSVAVDALKNGYDVSLSQTPVFDTCGIMLDVSRGAVLKLEKVKDILRRLARMGFNELMLYTEDTYEVKEYPYFGYMRGRYSEDELKEIVAYGNLL
;
A
#
# COMPACT_ATOMS: atom_id res chain seq x y z
N MET A 1 -2.06 -5.77 17.73
CA MET A 1 -3.32 -6.57 17.75
C MET A 1 -3.07 -7.86 16.99
N LYS A 2 -3.83 -8.92 17.25
CA LYS A 2 -3.65 -10.21 16.55
C LYS A 2 -4.91 -10.55 15.76
N ILE A 3 -4.75 -10.88 14.48
CA ILE A 3 -5.86 -11.16 13.56
C ILE A 3 -5.68 -12.54 12.93
N GLN A 4 -6.78 -13.27 12.81
CA GLN A 4 -6.85 -14.49 12.02
C GLN A 4 -7.52 -14.19 10.67
N PHE A 5 -6.78 -14.38 9.57
CA PHE A 5 -7.38 -14.37 8.24
C PHE A 5 -8.06 -15.72 7.95
N LEU A 6 -9.27 -15.66 7.40
CA LEU A 6 -10.00 -16.80 6.89
C LEU A 6 -10.16 -16.61 5.38
N GLY A 7 -9.82 -17.60 4.56
CA GLY A 7 -9.81 -17.48 3.10
C GLY A 7 -8.40 -17.26 2.51
N ASP A 8 -8.33 -16.99 1.21
CA ASP A 8 -7.05 -16.84 0.51
C ASP A 8 -6.48 -15.42 0.66
N VAL A 9 -5.31 -15.35 1.29
CA VAL A 9 -4.44 -14.17 1.35
C VAL A 9 -3.08 -14.42 0.71
N VAL A 10 -2.83 -15.62 0.18
CA VAL A 10 -1.54 -16.01 -0.42
C VAL A 10 -1.30 -15.21 -1.71
N SER A 11 -2.36 -14.92 -2.45
CA SER A 11 -2.34 -14.09 -3.65
C SER A 11 -1.81 -12.65 -3.44
N LEU A 12 -1.87 -12.13 -2.20
CA LEU A 12 -1.34 -10.81 -1.84
C LEU A 12 0.16 -10.81 -1.52
N GLY A 13 0.79 -12.00 -1.51
CA GLY A 13 2.24 -12.19 -1.41
C GLY A 13 2.89 -11.42 -0.24
N ASN A 14 4.09 -10.89 -0.50
CA ASN A 14 4.83 -10.15 0.53
C ASN A 14 4.29 -8.74 0.78
N GLY A 15 3.42 -8.19 -0.08
CA GLY A 15 2.84 -6.86 0.11
C GLY A 15 1.99 -6.79 1.37
N LEU A 16 1.21 -7.85 1.64
CA LEU A 16 0.47 -7.98 2.87
C LEU A 16 1.38 -7.91 4.11
N ASN A 17 2.54 -8.58 4.09
CA ASN A 17 3.47 -8.57 5.22
C ASN A 17 4.00 -7.17 5.52
N GLU A 18 4.30 -6.38 4.48
CA GLU A 18 4.74 -4.99 4.63
C GLU A 18 3.67 -4.11 5.28
N ILE A 19 2.40 -4.26 4.87
CA ILE A 19 1.27 -3.50 5.43
C ILE A 19 0.96 -3.94 6.87
N LEU A 20 0.98 -5.23 7.17
CA LEU A 20 0.75 -5.74 8.53
C LEU A 20 1.82 -5.26 9.52
N LYS A 21 3.08 -5.25 9.08
CA LYS A 21 4.19 -4.71 9.87
C LYS A 21 4.01 -3.22 10.16
N ASP A 22 3.60 -2.44 9.15
CA ASP A 22 3.31 -1.00 9.28
C ASP A 22 2.11 -0.72 10.22
N LEU A 23 1.13 -1.62 10.25
CA LEU A 23 -0.04 -1.56 11.13
C LEU A 23 0.19 -2.16 12.54
N HIS A 24 1.35 -2.78 12.78
CA HIS A 24 1.65 -3.53 14.01
C HIS A 24 0.61 -4.63 14.30
N ILE A 25 0.27 -5.39 13.26
CA ILE A 25 -0.65 -6.53 13.33
C ILE A 25 0.14 -7.83 13.23
N GLU A 26 -0.15 -8.74 14.15
CA GLU A 26 0.33 -10.11 14.11
C GLU A 26 -0.74 -11.03 13.51
N VAL A 27 -0.33 -11.99 12.69
CA VAL A 27 -1.23 -12.97 12.09
C VAL A 27 -1.15 -14.29 12.85
N GLY A 28 -2.29 -14.84 13.21
CA GLY A 28 -2.42 -16.17 13.81
C GLY A 28 -3.79 -16.35 14.46
N GLU A 29 -4.00 -17.50 15.12
CA GLU A 29 -5.27 -17.79 15.80
C GLU A 29 -5.67 -16.67 16.79
N SER A 30 -6.90 -16.16 16.62
CA SER A 30 -7.44 -15.02 17.35
C SER A 30 -8.98 -15.03 17.28
N GLU A 31 -9.65 -14.45 18.27
CA GLU A 31 -11.10 -14.19 18.22
C GLU A 31 -11.45 -13.14 17.15
N GLN A 32 -10.51 -12.22 16.90
CA GLN A 32 -10.61 -11.23 15.83
C GLN A 32 -10.29 -11.87 14.48
N THR A 33 -11.31 -11.99 13.63
CA THR A 33 -11.22 -12.69 12.35
C THR A 33 -11.54 -11.76 11.19
N ILE A 34 -10.87 -11.95 10.05
CA ILE A 34 -11.22 -11.31 8.79
C ILE A 34 -11.40 -12.40 7.73
N LEU A 35 -12.65 -12.60 7.28
CA LEU A 35 -12.98 -13.47 6.16
C LEU A 35 -12.78 -12.74 4.84
N ILE A 36 -11.88 -13.27 4.01
CA ILE A 36 -11.50 -12.71 2.72
C ILE A 36 -12.30 -13.37 1.60
N LYS A 37 -12.90 -12.55 0.74
CA LYS A 37 -13.73 -12.96 -0.40
C LYS A 37 -13.28 -12.23 -1.67
N PRO A 38 -13.40 -12.84 -2.86
CA PRO A 38 -13.24 -12.12 -4.11
C PRO A 38 -14.43 -11.17 -4.35
N ALA A 39 -14.20 -10.10 -5.10
CA ALA A 39 -15.23 -9.20 -5.62
C ALA A 39 -14.98 -8.88 -7.11
N ASP A 40 -16.06 -8.58 -7.83
CA ASP A 40 -15.98 -8.22 -9.24
C ASP A 40 -15.44 -6.81 -9.46
N LYS A 41 -15.66 -5.90 -8.50
CA LYS A 41 -15.18 -4.51 -8.51
C LYS A 41 -15.06 -3.94 -7.10
N GLY A 42 -14.02 -3.12 -6.87
CA GLY A 42 -13.83 -2.37 -5.64
C GLY A 42 -13.69 -3.27 -4.41
N PHE A 43 -14.16 -2.78 -3.26
CA PHE A 43 -14.22 -3.58 -2.04
C PHE A 43 -15.52 -3.39 -1.25
N SER A 44 -15.78 -4.33 -0.36
CA SER A 44 -16.73 -4.16 0.75
C SER A 44 -16.14 -4.67 2.05
N VAL A 45 -16.47 -3.98 3.15
CA VAL A 45 -16.09 -4.35 4.52
C VAL A 45 -17.34 -4.35 5.36
N SER A 46 -17.56 -5.44 6.10
CA SER A 46 -18.52 -5.48 7.20
C SER A 46 -17.80 -5.94 8.46
N VAL A 47 -17.93 -5.22 9.57
CA VAL A 47 -17.44 -5.64 10.89
C VAL A 47 -18.61 -5.65 11.85
N ASN A 48 -18.78 -6.78 12.55
CA ASN A 48 -19.78 -6.95 13.60
C ASN A 48 -19.09 -7.60 14.81
N GLY A 49 -18.83 -6.82 15.86
CA GLY A 49 -17.97 -7.24 16.96
C GLY A 49 -16.58 -7.65 16.48
N ASP A 50 -16.11 -8.84 16.85
CA ASP A 50 -14.77 -9.35 16.51
C ASP A 50 -14.66 -10.02 15.13
N LYS A 51 -15.71 -9.93 14.29
CA LYS A 51 -15.75 -10.60 13.00
C LYS A 51 -15.87 -9.59 11.88
N ALA A 52 -14.93 -9.63 10.95
CA ALA A 52 -14.96 -8.86 9.73
C ALA A 52 -15.11 -9.76 8.50
N GLU A 53 -15.81 -9.26 7.49
CA GLU A 53 -15.76 -9.76 6.13
C GLU A 53 -15.19 -8.66 5.23
N LEU A 54 -14.22 -9.00 4.39
CA LEU A 54 -13.61 -8.12 3.40
C LEU A 54 -13.67 -8.80 2.03
N SER A 55 -14.39 -8.19 1.10
CA SER A 55 -14.34 -8.57 -0.32
C SER A 55 -13.57 -7.53 -1.13
N TYR A 56 -12.80 -7.95 -2.14
CA TYR A 56 -11.98 -7.02 -2.93
C TYR A 56 -11.74 -7.51 -4.37
N HIS A 57 -11.48 -6.57 -5.27
CA HIS A 57 -11.15 -6.84 -6.68
C HIS A 57 -9.63 -6.72 -6.98
N LEU A 58 -9.00 -5.61 -6.55
CA LEU A 58 -7.57 -5.35 -6.74
C LEU A 58 -6.80 -5.30 -5.40
N PRO A 59 -5.46 -5.48 -5.39
CA PRO A 59 -4.65 -5.34 -4.18
C PRO A 59 -4.87 -4.00 -3.44
N ALA A 60 -4.94 -2.88 -4.15
CA ALA A 60 -5.23 -1.57 -3.56
C ALA A 60 -6.60 -1.51 -2.85
N ASP A 61 -7.62 -2.18 -3.41
CA ASP A 61 -8.95 -2.32 -2.79
C ASP A 61 -8.85 -3.10 -1.47
N PHE A 62 -8.07 -4.19 -1.47
CA PHE A 62 -7.80 -4.98 -0.28
C PHE A 62 -7.14 -4.15 0.81
N TYR A 63 -6.06 -3.41 0.52
CA TYR A 63 -5.33 -2.65 1.54
C TYR A 63 -6.16 -1.50 2.14
N ARG A 64 -7.00 -0.87 1.32
CA ARG A 64 -7.98 0.11 1.78
C ARG A 64 -9.03 -0.52 2.69
N GLY A 65 -9.61 -1.64 2.28
CA GLY A 65 -10.61 -2.38 3.05
C GLY A 65 -10.04 -2.93 4.36
N LEU A 66 -8.83 -3.48 4.33
CA LEU A 66 -8.10 -3.94 5.51
C LEU A 66 -7.93 -2.79 6.51
N SER A 67 -7.58 -1.59 6.05
CA SER A 67 -7.45 -0.42 6.93
C SER A 67 -8.76 -0.07 7.65
N VAL A 68 -9.91 -0.21 6.97
CA VAL A 68 -11.24 -0.02 7.59
C VAL A 68 -11.52 -1.11 8.61
N ALA A 69 -11.33 -2.38 8.23
CA ALA A 69 -11.62 -3.51 9.09
C ALA A 69 -10.76 -3.49 10.36
N VAL A 70 -9.46 -3.19 10.22
CA VAL A 70 -8.52 -3.07 11.34
C VAL A 70 -8.90 -1.95 12.28
N ASP A 71 -9.27 -0.78 11.77
CA ASP A 71 -9.68 0.36 12.60
C ASP A 71 -10.94 0.02 13.42
N ALA A 72 -11.94 -0.58 12.77
CA ALA A 72 -13.17 -1.03 13.41
C ALA A 72 -12.92 -2.11 14.49
N LEU A 73 -12.18 -3.17 14.16
CA LEU A 73 -11.82 -4.24 15.10
C LEU A 73 -10.99 -3.74 16.27
N LYS A 74 -10.07 -2.80 16.04
CA LYS A 74 -9.20 -2.26 17.09
C LYS A 74 -9.96 -1.36 18.06
N ASN A 75 -10.93 -0.60 17.56
CA ASN A 75 -11.69 0.37 18.35
C ASN A 75 -13.06 -0.15 18.81
N GLY A 76 -13.45 -1.35 18.39
CA GLY A 76 -14.65 -2.05 18.88
C GLY A 76 -15.97 -1.45 18.40
N TYR A 77 -16.03 -1.01 17.14
CA TYR A 77 -17.27 -0.51 16.53
C TYR A 77 -17.64 -1.29 15.26
N ASP A 78 -18.93 -1.36 14.99
CA ASP A 78 -19.46 -2.01 13.80
C ASP A 78 -19.37 -1.08 12.59
N VAL A 79 -19.08 -1.64 11.41
CA VAL A 79 -19.06 -0.88 10.16
C VAL A 79 -19.63 -1.72 9.02
N SER A 80 -20.34 -1.08 8.10
CA SER A 80 -20.73 -1.65 6.82
C SER A 80 -20.45 -0.63 5.73
N LEU A 81 -19.49 -0.94 4.86
CA LEU A 81 -18.99 -0.04 3.83
C LEU A 81 -18.78 -0.81 2.54
N SER A 82 -19.17 -0.22 1.41
CA SER A 82 -18.76 -0.69 0.08
C SER A 82 -18.35 0.51 -0.76
N GLN A 83 -17.24 0.37 -1.47
CA GLN A 83 -16.71 1.41 -2.36
C GLN A 83 -16.29 0.80 -3.69
N THR A 84 -16.61 1.48 -4.78
CA THR A 84 -16.15 1.13 -6.13
C THR A 84 -15.31 2.28 -6.66
N PRO A 85 -14.05 2.04 -7.07
CA PRO A 85 -13.23 3.06 -7.70
C PRO A 85 -13.90 3.60 -8.97
N VAL A 86 -13.86 4.92 -9.13
CA VAL A 86 -14.33 5.61 -10.34
C VAL A 86 -13.21 5.80 -11.37
N PHE A 87 -11.96 5.78 -10.90
CA PHE A 87 -10.76 5.89 -11.71
C PHE A 87 -10.01 4.56 -11.70
N ASP A 88 -9.50 4.15 -12.86
CA ASP A 88 -8.62 2.97 -12.96
C ASP A 88 -7.27 3.24 -12.28
N THR A 89 -6.84 4.50 -12.27
CA THR A 89 -5.58 4.92 -11.67
C THR A 89 -5.80 6.15 -10.79
N CYS A 90 -5.33 6.08 -9.55
CA CYS A 90 -5.37 7.16 -8.58
C CYS A 90 -4.05 7.16 -7.81
N GLY A 91 -3.30 8.26 -7.90
CA GLY A 91 -1.97 8.36 -7.34
C GLY A 91 -1.55 9.79 -6.98
N ILE A 92 -0.31 9.90 -6.54
CA ILE A 92 0.36 11.20 -6.32
C ILE A 92 1.65 11.27 -7.13
N MET A 93 2.10 12.49 -7.41
CA MET A 93 3.43 12.73 -7.97
C MET A 93 4.28 13.51 -6.97
N LEU A 94 5.36 12.89 -6.49
CA LEU A 94 6.26 13.49 -5.52
C LEU A 94 7.32 14.32 -6.23
N ASP A 95 7.45 15.58 -5.83
CA ASP A 95 8.54 16.42 -6.28
C ASP A 95 9.85 16.05 -5.59
N VAL A 96 10.78 15.49 -6.37
CA VAL A 96 12.13 15.13 -5.95
C VAL A 96 13.18 15.92 -6.72
N SER A 97 12.86 17.14 -7.14
CA SER A 97 13.74 18.03 -7.92
C SER A 97 14.00 19.38 -7.26
N ARG A 98 13.23 19.77 -6.25
CA ARG A 98 13.29 21.11 -5.64
C ARG A 98 14.12 21.13 -4.34
N GLY A 99 15.22 20.37 -4.34
CA GLY A 99 16.21 20.32 -3.25
C GLY A 99 16.05 19.16 -2.27
N ALA A 100 14.87 18.54 -2.19
CA ALA A 100 14.61 17.40 -1.32
C ALA A 100 14.37 16.12 -2.14
N VAL A 101 15.45 15.42 -2.49
CA VAL A 101 15.34 14.07 -3.07
C VAL A 101 15.05 13.06 -1.96
N LEU A 102 13.95 12.32 -2.08
CA LEU A 102 13.53 11.38 -1.04
C LEU A 102 14.43 10.15 -1.01
N LYS A 103 14.85 9.72 0.18
CA LYS A 103 15.53 8.43 0.30
C LYS A 103 14.57 7.28 -0.04
N LEU A 104 15.11 6.19 -0.56
CA LEU A 104 14.40 4.95 -0.88
C LEU A 104 13.43 4.52 0.23
N GLU A 105 13.90 4.45 1.49
CA GLU A 105 13.06 4.06 2.64
C GLU A 105 11.85 4.98 2.87
N LYS A 106 12.00 6.27 2.55
CA LYS A 106 10.89 7.24 2.65
C LYS A 106 9.90 7.03 1.51
N VAL A 107 10.36 6.71 0.31
CA VAL A 107 9.47 6.37 -0.82
C VAL A 107 8.65 5.12 -0.49
N LYS A 108 9.28 4.07 0.06
CA LYS A 108 8.59 2.85 0.53
C LYS A 108 7.56 3.13 1.62
N ASP A 109 7.89 3.99 2.59
CA ASP A 109 6.95 4.45 3.63
C ASP A 109 5.73 5.18 3.04
N ILE A 110 5.94 6.03 2.02
CA ILE A 110 4.83 6.69 1.32
C ILE A 110 3.98 5.67 0.57
N LEU A 111 4.59 4.71 -0.15
CA LEU A 111 3.87 3.65 -0.87
C LEU A 111 2.96 2.85 0.06
N ARG A 112 3.43 2.44 1.24
CA ARG A 112 2.60 1.71 2.23
C ARG A 112 1.40 2.55 2.70
N ARG A 113 1.59 3.86 2.90
CA ARG A 113 0.50 4.78 3.29
C ARG A 113 -0.52 4.94 2.17
N LEU A 114 -0.06 5.07 0.93
CA LEU A 114 -0.90 5.17 -0.27
C LEU A 114 -1.74 3.90 -0.46
N ALA A 115 -1.13 2.72 -0.35
CA ALA A 115 -1.85 1.44 -0.43
C ALA A 115 -2.97 1.34 0.61
N ARG A 116 -2.70 1.71 1.87
CA ARG A 116 -3.72 1.75 2.94
C ARG A 116 -4.85 2.76 2.70
N MET A 117 -4.57 3.80 1.92
CA MET A 117 -5.54 4.79 1.49
C MET A 117 -6.30 4.38 0.20
N GLY A 118 -5.91 3.29 -0.46
CA GLY A 118 -6.52 2.80 -1.69
C GLY A 118 -5.99 3.45 -2.98
N PHE A 119 -4.85 4.15 -2.91
CA PHE A 119 -4.13 4.60 -4.10
C PHE A 119 -3.35 3.44 -4.72
N ASN A 120 -3.25 3.44 -6.05
CA ASN A 120 -2.58 2.39 -6.81
C ASN A 120 -1.45 2.91 -7.71
N GLU A 121 -1.08 4.19 -7.57
CA GLU A 121 0.02 4.77 -8.34
C GLU A 121 0.84 5.77 -7.51
N LEU A 122 2.15 5.74 -7.76
CA LEU A 122 3.09 6.75 -7.29
C LEU A 122 4.00 7.15 -8.45
N MET A 123 4.15 8.45 -8.66
CA MET A 123 5.10 9.01 -9.61
C MET A 123 6.18 9.83 -8.88
N LEU A 124 7.38 9.83 -9.44
CA LEU A 124 8.47 10.72 -9.03
C LEU A 124 8.68 11.77 -10.12
N TYR A 125 8.57 13.04 -9.77
CA TYR A 125 8.92 14.13 -10.64
C TYR A 125 10.42 14.43 -10.55
N THR A 126 11.15 14.04 -11.59
CA THR A 126 12.62 14.17 -11.67
C THR A 126 13.02 15.05 -12.86
N GLU A 127 13.60 16.21 -12.59
CA GLU A 127 14.26 17.07 -13.58
C GLU A 127 15.65 16.52 -13.90
N ASP A 128 16.54 16.56 -12.91
CA ASP A 128 17.95 16.16 -13.00
C ASP A 128 18.34 15.11 -11.94
N THR A 129 17.37 14.56 -11.20
CA THR A 129 17.61 13.74 -10.00
C THR A 129 17.59 12.23 -10.25
N TYR A 130 18.11 11.81 -11.40
CA TYR A 130 18.45 10.41 -11.71
C TYR A 130 19.75 10.34 -12.53
N GLU A 131 20.38 9.17 -12.57
CA GLU A 131 21.61 8.99 -13.34
C GLU A 131 21.36 8.85 -14.85
N VAL A 132 22.21 9.51 -15.64
CA VAL A 132 22.37 9.23 -17.07
C VAL A 132 23.85 8.96 -17.31
N LYS A 133 24.19 7.71 -17.67
CA LYS A 133 25.56 7.17 -17.65
C LYS A 133 26.56 8.01 -18.43
N GLU A 134 26.14 8.54 -19.58
CA GLU A 134 26.98 9.34 -20.47
C GLU A 134 27.14 10.80 -20.02
N TYR A 135 26.36 11.27 -19.04
CA TYR A 135 26.30 12.67 -18.60
C TYR A 135 26.66 12.81 -17.11
N PRO A 136 27.95 12.82 -16.75
CA PRO A 136 28.39 12.81 -15.35
C PRO A 136 27.93 14.03 -14.54
N TYR A 137 27.73 15.18 -15.19
CA TYR A 137 27.25 16.41 -14.55
C TYR A 137 25.73 16.45 -14.31
N PHE A 138 24.96 15.59 -14.97
CA PHE A 138 23.51 15.54 -14.80
C PHE A 138 23.17 15.05 -13.37
N GLY A 139 22.54 15.89 -12.56
CA GLY A 139 22.27 15.59 -11.15
C GLY A 139 23.48 15.63 -10.21
N TYR A 140 24.61 16.19 -10.65
CA TYR A 140 25.83 16.25 -9.83
C TYR A 140 25.59 17.06 -8.54
N MET A 141 25.91 16.47 -7.38
CA MET A 141 25.66 17.01 -6.03
C MET A 141 24.18 17.26 -5.69
N ARG A 142 23.25 16.68 -6.45
CA ARG A 142 21.80 16.88 -6.25
C ARG A 142 21.12 15.75 -5.49
N GLY A 143 21.85 14.64 -5.25
CA GLY A 143 21.30 13.44 -4.62
C GLY A 143 20.49 12.57 -5.60
N ARG A 144 20.90 12.53 -6.87
CA ARG A 144 20.23 11.76 -7.94
C ARG A 144 20.10 10.27 -7.59
N TYR A 145 18.99 9.65 -7.99
CA TYR A 145 18.79 8.21 -7.86
C TYR A 145 19.65 7.44 -8.87
N SER A 146 20.27 6.35 -8.41
CA SER A 146 20.83 5.31 -9.27
C SER A 146 19.73 4.52 -9.98
N GLU A 147 20.10 3.85 -11.07
CA GLU A 147 19.20 2.93 -11.78
C GLU A 147 18.67 1.82 -10.86
N ASP A 148 19.51 1.31 -9.96
CA ASP A 148 19.13 0.25 -9.01
C ASP A 148 18.14 0.76 -7.96
N GLU A 149 18.32 1.98 -7.44
CA GLU A 149 17.33 2.60 -6.54
C GLU A 149 15.97 2.77 -7.22
N LEU A 150 15.94 3.22 -8.48
CA LEU A 150 14.69 3.36 -9.24
C LEU A 150 14.02 2.01 -9.49
N LYS A 151 14.79 0.98 -9.88
CA LYS A 151 14.28 -0.39 -10.03
C LYS A 151 13.73 -0.94 -8.72
N GLU A 152 14.39 -0.67 -7.61
CA GLU A 152 13.92 -1.09 -6.29
C GLU A 152 12.62 -0.39 -5.90
N ILE A 153 12.48 0.91 -6.18
CA ILE A 153 11.22 1.64 -5.97
C ILE A 153 10.09 1.02 -6.79
N VAL A 154 10.33 0.73 -8.08
CA VAL A 154 9.33 0.09 -8.95
C VAL A 154 8.98 -1.31 -8.44
N ALA A 155 9.98 -2.12 -8.09
CA ALA A 155 9.76 -3.47 -7.58
C ALA A 155 8.97 -3.47 -6.27
N TYR A 156 9.25 -2.52 -5.37
CA TYR A 156 8.51 -2.36 -4.13
C TYR A 156 7.09 -1.84 -4.37
N GLY A 157 6.89 -0.93 -5.33
CA GLY A 157 5.56 -0.49 -5.75
C GLY A 157 4.70 -1.63 -6.26
N ASN A 158 5.23 -2.49 -7.13
CA ASN A 158 4.54 -3.67 -7.68
C ASN A 158 4.23 -4.76 -6.65
N LEU A 159 4.83 -4.67 -5.45
CA LEU A 159 4.54 -5.59 -4.35
C LEU A 159 3.21 -5.23 -3.65
N LEU A 160 2.80 -3.96 -3.73
CA LEU A 160 1.62 -3.37 -3.08
C LEU A 160 0.51 -3.11 -4.12
#